data_AF-A0A1Y0L2U8-F1
#
_entry.id   AF-A0A1Y0L2U8-F1
#
_cell.length_a   1.000
_cell.length_b   1.000
_cell.length_c   1.000
_cell.angle_alpha   90.00
_cell.angle_beta   90.00
_cell.angle_gamma   90.00
#
_symmetry.space_group_name_H-M   'P 1'
#
loop_
_entity.id
_entity.type
_entity.pdbx_description
1 polymer ?
#
loop_
_entity_poly.entity_id
_entity_poly.type
_entity_poly.pdbx_seq_one_letter_code
_entity_poly.pdbx_strand_id
1 'polypeptide(L)'
;MAKLLSDNSVEFSAADILQAWENAPILINKEPELVRMCYICKFHMLQEKFNHQEIGELGWVIDLINAKKPELISSNFVAIHPYCLEYKAKSDNSKVLKKIKSQIWKFDEEAFKEQ
;
A
#
# COMPACT_ATOMS: atom_id res chain seq x y z
N MET A 1 -0.62 -6.69 16.90
CA MET A 1 -0.68 -5.21 16.90
C MET A 1 0.73 -4.70 16.81
N ALA A 2 0.95 -3.70 15.96
CA ALA A 2 2.26 -3.14 15.72
C ALA A 2 2.84 -2.51 16.99
N LYS A 3 4.15 -2.67 17.21
CA LYS A 3 4.84 -2.13 18.38
C LYS A 3 6.16 -1.48 17.99
N LEU A 4 6.50 -0.40 18.69
CA LEU A 4 7.82 0.22 18.59
C LEU A 4 8.82 -0.59 19.41
N LEU A 5 9.94 -0.94 18.79
CA LEU A 5 11.06 -1.63 19.42
C LEU A 5 12.08 -0.63 19.99
N SER A 6 13.00 -1.12 20.82
CA SER A 6 14.02 -0.29 21.49
C SER A 6 15.04 0.34 20.53
N ASP A 7 15.17 -0.20 19.32
CA ASP A 7 16.03 0.30 18.25
C ASP A 7 15.32 1.30 17.32
N ASN A 8 14.14 1.76 17.71
CA ASN A 8 13.24 2.61 16.91
C ASN A 8 12.67 1.94 15.64
N SER A 9 12.81 0.63 15.48
CA SER A 9 12.10 -0.11 14.45
C SER A 9 10.66 -0.42 14.88
N VAL A 10 9.81 -0.73 13.90
CA VAL A 10 8.41 -1.14 14.15
C VAL A 10 8.28 -2.61 13.77
N GLU A 11 7.84 -3.43 14.72
CA GLU A 11 7.45 -4.81 14.44
C GLU A 11 5.95 -4.83 14.10
N PHE A 12 5.61 -5.33 12.91
CA PHE A 12 4.23 -5.53 12.48
C PHE A 12 3.80 -6.98 12.67
N SER A 13 2.57 -7.19 13.13
CA SER A 13 1.98 -8.52 13.18
C SER A 13 1.37 -8.91 11.82
N ALA A 14 1.11 -10.20 11.61
CA ALA A 14 0.44 -10.68 10.39
C ALA A 14 -0.90 -9.98 10.13
N ALA A 15 -1.65 -9.67 11.19
CA ALA A 15 -2.90 -8.92 11.09
C ALA A 15 -2.68 -7.46 10.63
N ASP A 16 -1.59 -6.82 11.05
CA ASP A 16 -1.26 -5.46 10.60
C ASP A 16 -0.88 -5.45 9.11
N ILE A 17 -0.12 -6.46 8.66
CA ILE A 17 0.24 -6.67 7.25
C ILE A 17 -1.01 -6.88 6.41
N LEU A 18 -1.91 -7.76 6.86
CA LEU A 18 -3.18 -8.01 6.18
C LEU A 18 -4.04 -6.74 6.09
N GLN A 19 -4.20 -5.99 7.18
CA GLN A 19 -5.00 -4.76 7.14
C GLN A 19 -4.38 -3.69 6.26
N ALA A 20 -3.05 -3.58 6.20
CA ALA A 20 -2.40 -2.67 5.26
C ALA A 20 -2.76 -3.02 3.80
N TRP A 21 -2.75 -4.31 3.46
CA TRP A 21 -3.15 -4.81 2.15
C TRP A 21 -4.63 -4.54 1.84
N GLU A 22 -5.53 -4.86 2.78
CA GLU A 22 -6.97 -4.59 2.64
C GLU A 22 -7.27 -3.10 2.51
N ASN A 23 -6.43 -2.25 3.11
CA ASN A 23 -6.53 -0.81 3.01
C ASN A 23 -6.04 -0.25 1.67
N ALA A 24 -5.43 -1.03 0.78
CA ALA A 24 -5.11 -0.58 -0.57
C ALA A 24 -6.33 -0.66 -1.51
N PRO A 25 -6.44 0.24 -2.50
CA PRO A 25 -7.45 0.17 -3.56
C PRO A 25 -7.45 -1.16 -4.32
N ILE A 26 -8.63 -1.60 -4.75
CA ILE A 26 -8.84 -2.81 -5.55
C ILE A 26 -8.81 -2.48 -7.05
N LEU A 27 -8.47 -3.49 -7.86
CA LEU A 27 -8.61 -3.48 -9.32
C LEU A 27 -9.76 -4.42 -9.68
N ILE A 28 -10.82 -3.92 -10.31
CA ILE A 28 -12.08 -4.68 -10.47
C ILE A 28 -11.97 -5.94 -11.33
N ASN A 29 -10.91 -6.05 -12.12
CA ASN A 29 -10.65 -7.17 -13.03
C ASN A 29 -9.51 -8.07 -12.53
N LYS A 30 -9.11 -7.97 -11.26
CA LYS A 30 -8.11 -8.83 -10.63
C LYS A 30 -8.64 -9.34 -9.29
N GLU A 31 -8.07 -10.45 -8.82
CA GLU A 31 -8.38 -11.01 -7.51
C GLU A 31 -7.77 -10.12 -6.40
N PRO A 32 -8.57 -9.49 -5.53
CA PRO A 32 -8.09 -8.54 -4.54
C PRO A 32 -7.22 -9.17 -3.44
N GLU A 33 -7.25 -10.49 -3.30
CA GLU A 33 -6.38 -11.28 -2.44
C GLU A 33 -4.96 -11.41 -3.01
N LEU A 34 -4.82 -11.33 -4.33
CA LEU A 34 -3.54 -11.48 -5.04
C LEU A 34 -2.96 -10.15 -5.51
N VAL A 35 -3.83 -9.23 -5.94
CA VAL A 35 -3.44 -7.98 -6.60
C VAL A 35 -4.20 -6.80 -6.01
N ARG A 36 -3.46 -5.76 -5.60
CA ARG A 36 -4.00 -4.46 -5.20
C ARG A 36 -3.28 -3.36 -5.98
N MET A 37 -3.75 -2.12 -5.84
CA MET A 37 -3.14 -0.96 -6.47
C MET A 37 -2.53 -0.04 -5.43
N CYS A 38 -1.30 0.44 -5.65
CA CYS A 38 -0.75 1.50 -4.84
C CYS A 38 -1.52 2.80 -5.10
N TYR A 39 -2.04 3.44 -4.05
CA TYR A 39 -2.82 4.68 -4.22
C TYR A 39 -1.96 5.89 -4.63
N ILE A 40 -0.63 5.80 -4.58
CA ILE A 40 0.27 6.91 -4.90
C ILE A 40 0.55 6.93 -6.41
N CYS A 41 1.18 5.89 -6.93
CA CYS A 41 1.52 5.77 -8.35
C CYS A 41 0.39 5.19 -9.21
N LYS A 42 -0.63 4.57 -8.59
CA LYS A 42 -1.75 3.87 -9.27
C LYS A 42 -1.32 2.65 -10.07
N PHE A 43 -0.17 2.07 -9.72
CA PHE A 43 0.31 0.83 -10.31
C PHE A 43 -0.01 -0.36 -9.42
N HIS A 44 -0.06 -1.55 -10.01
CA HIS A 44 -0.42 -2.77 -9.28
C HIS A 44 0.71 -3.27 -8.37
N MET A 45 0.32 -4.02 -7.33
CA MET A 45 1.16 -4.66 -6.35
C MET A 45 0.72 -6.12 -6.23
N LEU A 46 1.66 -7.02 -5.94
CA LEU A 46 1.39 -8.45 -5.72
C LEU A 46 1.47 -8.77 -4.23
N GLN A 47 0.46 -9.47 -3.70
CA GLN A 47 0.34 -9.76 -2.27
C GLN A 47 1.57 -10.50 -1.74
N GLU A 48 2.05 -11.49 -2.49
CA GLU A 48 3.20 -12.35 -2.16
C GLU A 48 4.54 -11.59 -2.10
N LYS A 49 4.61 -10.36 -2.63
CA LYS A 49 5.82 -9.54 -2.69
C LYS A 49 5.92 -8.52 -1.55
N PHE A 50 5.48 -8.90 -0.35
CA PHE A 50 5.64 -8.09 0.85
C PHE A 50 7.12 -7.94 1.24
N ASN A 51 7.53 -6.73 1.66
CA ASN A 51 8.89 -6.41 2.08
C ASN A 51 9.96 -6.69 1.01
N HIS A 52 9.58 -6.56 -0.27
CA HIS A 52 10.51 -6.72 -1.37
C HIS A 52 11.34 -5.45 -1.54
N GLN A 53 12.62 -5.54 -1.16
CA GLN A 53 13.61 -4.47 -1.33
C GLN A 53 14.12 -4.36 -2.76
N GLU A 54 13.92 -5.40 -3.58
CA GLU A 54 14.28 -5.34 -4.99
C GLU A 54 13.28 -4.47 -5.74
N ILE A 55 13.81 -3.68 -6.66
CA ILE A 55 13.15 -2.74 -7.58
C ILE A 55 12.27 -3.51 -8.60
N GLY A 56 11.82 -4.74 -8.29
CA GLY A 56 10.80 -5.43 -9.05
C GLY A 56 9.47 -4.71 -8.85
N GLU A 57 8.93 -4.15 -9.93
CA GLU A 57 7.88 -3.11 -10.04
C GLU A 57 6.58 -3.31 -9.24
N LEU A 58 6.41 -4.46 -8.58
CA LEU A 58 5.16 -4.94 -7.98
C LEU A 58 5.24 -5.23 -6.47
N GLY A 59 6.41 -5.01 -5.84
CA GLY A 59 6.60 -5.18 -4.40
C GLY A 59 5.91 -4.10 -3.56
N TRP A 60 5.71 -4.35 -2.26
CA TRP A 60 5.03 -3.40 -1.38
C TRP A 60 5.48 -3.46 0.09
N VAL A 61 5.23 -2.36 0.81
CA VAL A 61 5.51 -2.15 2.24
C VAL A 61 4.33 -1.49 2.94
N ILE A 62 4.36 -1.46 4.27
CA ILE A 62 3.37 -0.74 5.09
C ILE A 62 3.80 0.73 5.23
N ASP A 63 2.85 1.62 4.97
CA ASP A 63 2.97 3.06 5.22
C ASP A 63 1.84 3.56 6.15
N LEU A 64 2.07 4.71 6.79
CA LEU A 64 1.07 5.40 7.59
C LEU A 64 0.22 6.34 6.71
N ILE A 65 -1.09 6.10 6.65
CA ILE A 65 -2.04 6.96 5.93
C ILE A 65 -1.95 8.40 6.47
N ASN A 66 -1.90 8.54 7.80
CA ASN A 66 -1.73 9.80 8.50
C ASN A 66 -0.45 9.78 9.36
N ALA A 67 0.68 10.13 8.76
CA ALA A 67 1.94 10.31 9.45
C ALA A 67 1.97 11.55 10.38
N LYS A 68 1.00 12.49 10.27
CA LYS A 68 0.88 13.59 11.26
C LYS A 68 0.41 13.10 12.63
N LYS A 69 -0.34 11.99 12.63
CA LYS A 69 -0.79 11.28 13.84
C LYS A 69 -0.32 9.83 13.72
N PRO A 70 0.95 9.54 14.08
CA PRO A 70 1.60 8.26 13.79
C PRO A 70 1.12 7.13 14.73
N GLU A 71 -0.19 6.97 14.84
CA GLU A 71 -0.83 5.91 15.61
C GLU A 71 -0.58 4.57 14.91
N LEU A 72 0.03 3.63 15.63
CA LEU A 72 0.33 2.29 15.15
C LEU A 72 -0.91 1.38 15.24
N ILE A 73 -1.97 1.77 14.54
CA ILE A 73 -3.25 1.06 14.49
C ILE A 73 -3.59 0.65 13.07
N SER A 74 -4.30 -0.46 12.91
CA SER A 74 -4.54 -1.08 11.61
C SER A 74 -5.29 -0.18 10.62
N SER A 75 -6.15 0.74 11.09
CA SER A 75 -6.86 1.72 10.26
C SER A 75 -5.96 2.83 9.70
N ASN A 76 -4.74 2.98 10.22
CA ASN A 76 -3.75 3.94 9.76
C ASN A 76 -2.71 3.29 8.84
N PHE A 77 -2.78 1.98 8.58
CA PHE A 77 -1.82 1.27 7.74
C PHE A 77 -2.34 1.13 6.31
N VAL A 78 -1.46 1.23 5.33
CA VAL A 78 -1.79 1.01 3.91
C VAL A 78 -0.60 0.43 3.16
N ALA A 79 -0.88 -0.49 2.24
CA ALA A 79 0.12 -1.03 1.32
C ALA A 79 0.45 -0.02 0.21
N ILE A 80 1.75 0.23 0.00
CA ILE A 80 2.27 1.03 -1.10
C ILE A 80 3.59 0.44 -1.63
N HIS A 81 4.01 0.82 -2.84
CA HIS A 81 5.37 0.52 -3.29
C HIS A 81 6.42 1.21 -2.42
N PRO A 82 7.59 0.59 -2.20
CA PRO A 82 8.67 1.18 -1.40
C PRO A 82 9.08 2.58 -1.89
N TYR A 83 9.26 2.77 -3.19
CA TYR A 83 9.65 4.06 -3.77
C TYR A 83 8.58 5.15 -3.60
N CYS A 84 7.31 4.77 -3.50
CA CYS A 84 6.21 5.72 -3.32
C CYS A 84 6.23 6.43 -1.95
N LEU A 85 7.00 5.93 -0.97
CA LEU A 85 7.20 6.61 0.31
C LEU A 85 7.73 8.04 0.12
N GLU A 86 8.69 8.23 -0.80
CA GLU A 86 9.32 9.52 -1.08
C GLU A 86 8.42 10.46 -1.88
N TYR A 87 7.47 9.91 -2.65
CA TYR A 87 6.54 10.67 -3.49
C TYR A 87 5.23 11.05 -2.78
N LYS A 88 5.11 10.80 -1.47
CA LYS A 88 3.94 11.24 -0.69
C LYS A 88 3.89 12.76 -0.64
N ALA A 89 2.93 13.33 -1.36
CA ALA A 89 2.72 14.77 -1.40
C ALA A 89 2.36 15.40 -0.03
N LYS A 90 1.81 14.61 0.90
CA LYS A 90 1.36 15.09 2.23
C LYS A 90 1.62 14.04 3.31
N SER A 91 1.84 14.52 4.52
CA SER A 91 1.92 13.69 5.73
C SER A 91 0.56 13.12 6.17
N ASP A 92 -0.56 13.60 5.62
CA ASP A 92 -1.90 13.03 5.82
C ASP A 92 -2.57 12.85 4.46
N ASN A 93 -2.68 11.59 4.03
CA ASN A 93 -3.26 11.19 2.76
C ASN A 93 -4.65 10.55 2.91
N SER A 94 -5.27 10.61 4.09
CA SER A 94 -6.59 10.01 4.36
C SER A 94 -7.65 10.40 3.31
N LYS A 95 -7.72 11.69 2.97
CA LYS A 95 -8.65 12.22 1.95
C LYS A 95 -8.30 11.75 0.54
N VAL A 96 -7.00 11.64 0.21
CA VAL A 96 -6.53 11.18 -1.11
C VAL A 96 -6.87 9.71 -1.28
N LEU A 97 -6.53 8.88 -0.30
CA LEU A 97 -6.85 7.45 -0.30
C LEU A 97 -8.36 7.23 -0.40
N LYS A 98 -9.17 7.97 0.37
CA LYS A 98 -10.63 7.90 0.29
C LYS A 98 -11.16 8.22 -1.10
N LYS A 99 -10.65 9.30 -1.73
CA LYS A 99 -11.03 9.68 -3.10
C LYS A 99 -10.67 8.59 -4.11
N ILE A 100 -9.48 8.01 -3.99
CA ILE A 100 -9.02 6.95 -4.91
C ILE A 100 -9.87 5.70 -4.74
N LYS A 101 -10.15 5.26 -3.50
CA LYS A 101 -11.02 4.10 -3.23
C LYS A 101 -12.46 4.27 -3.73
N SER A 102 -12.95 5.51 -3.84
CA SER A 102 -14.30 5.76 -4.37
C SER A 102 -14.40 5.66 -5.90
N GLN A 103 -13.27 5.55 -6.60
CA GLN A 103 -13.23 5.41 -8.05
C GLN A 103 -13.12 3.94 -8.44
N ILE A 104 -13.61 3.62 -9.64
CA ILE A 104 -13.43 2.30 -10.25
C ILE A 104 -12.06 2.27 -10.93
N TRP A 105 -11.23 1.31 -10.54
CA TRP A 105 -9.92 1.08 -11.14
C TRP A 105 -9.90 -0.26 -11.83
N LYS A 106 -9.36 -0.31 -13.04
CA LYS A 106 -9.17 -1.51 -13.82
C LYS A 106 -7.70 -1.58 -14.23
N PHE A 107 -7.10 -2.76 -14.12
CA PHE A 107 -5.78 -2.99 -14.68
C PHE A 107 -5.87 -3.08 -16.20
N ASP A 108 -5.09 -2.26 -16.89
CA ASP A 108 -4.99 -2.29 -18.35
C ASP A 108 -3.91 -3.31 -18.76
N GLU A 109 -4.36 -4.50 -19.15
CA GLU A 109 -3.46 -5.57 -19.58
C GLU A 109 -2.85 -5.32 -20.96
N GLU A 110 -3.48 -4.49 -21.79
CA GLU A 110 -3.02 -4.23 -23.15
C GLU A 110 -1.85 -3.24 -23.14
N ALA A 111 -1.94 -2.18 -22.33
CA ALA A 111 -0.88 -1.20 -22.14
C ALA A 111 0.44 -1.81 -21.59
N PHE A 112 0.36 -2.94 -20.90
CA PHE A 112 1.53 -3.62 -20.32
C PHE A 112 2.19 -4.64 -21.27
N LYS A 113 1.49 -5.10 -22.32
CA LYS A 113 2.05 -6.03 -23.31
C LYS A 113 2.94 -5.35 -24.36
N GLU A 114 2.89 -4.02 -24.45
CA GLU A 114 3.67 -3.23 -25.41
C GLU A 114 5.01 -2.72 -24.85
N GLN A 115 5.42 -3.18 -23.66
CA GLN A 115 6.74 -2.93 -23.05
C GLN A 115 7.60 -4.20 -23.09
#